data_AF-A0A482ZVR9-F1
#
_entry.id   AF-A0A482ZVR9-F1
#
_cell.length_a   1.000
_cell.length_b   1.000
_cell.length_c   1.000
_cell.angle_alpha   90.00
_cell.angle_beta   90.00
_cell.angle_gamma   90.00
#
_symmetry.space_group_name_H-M   'P 1'
#
loop_
_entity.id
_entity.type
_entity.pdbx_description
1 polymer ?
#
loop_
_entity_poly.entity_id
_entity_poly.type
_entity_poly.pdbx_seq_one_letter_code
_entity_poly.pdbx_strand_id
1 'polypeptide(L)' 'MTGDGDNSLTLRLDDLLDVSPATVGHLIVDGNAGDSVIATGFADTGTNQMQDGVTYDVYSHAGSPDDELWAAQALTVLE' A
#
# COMPACT_ATOMS: atom_id res chain seq x y z
N MET A 1 9.00 -4.11 -2.65
CA MET A 1 9.48 -4.10 -4.04
C MET A 1 10.98 -3.90 -3.99
N THR A 2 11.74 -4.94 -4.34
CA THR A 2 13.20 -4.88 -4.41
C THR A 2 13.64 -5.56 -5.70
N GLY A 3 14.45 -4.87 -6.49
CA GLY A 3 14.88 -5.29 -7.82
C GLY A 3 15.48 -4.11 -8.58
N ASP A 4 16.35 -4.37 -9.56
CA ASP A 4 16.91 -3.32 -10.43
C ASP A 4 15.86 -2.91 -11.47
N GLY A 5 15.61 -1.60 -11.59
CA GLY A 5 14.63 -1.02 -12.52
C GLY A 5 13.27 -0.72 -11.89
N ASP A 6 12.38 -0.10 -12.66
CA ASP A 6 11.06 0.33 -12.22
C ASP A 6 10.10 -0.87 -12.12
N ASN A 7 9.58 -1.14 -10.93
CA ASN A 7 8.65 -2.25 -10.69
C ASN A 7 7.21 -1.75 -10.54
N SER A 8 6.25 -2.62 -10.87
CA SER A 8 4.82 -2.33 -10.66
C SER A 8 4.16 -3.47 -9.89
N LEU A 9 3.50 -3.13 -8.79
CA LEU A 9 2.66 -4.03 -8.01
C LEU A 9 1.19 -3.67 -8.23
N THR A 10 0.40 -4.62 -8.72
CA THR A 10 -1.06 -4.45 -8.79
C THR A 10 -1.70 -5.12 -7.58
N LEU A 11 -2.52 -4.36 -6.84
CA LEU A 11 -3.23 -4.81 -5.66
C LEU A 11 -4.75 -4.71 -5.87
N ARG A 12 -5.44 -5.77 -5.47
CA ARG A 12 -6.91 -5.82 -5.34
C ARG A 12 -7.29 -5.98 -3.88
N LEU A 13 -8.54 -5.67 -3.55
CA LEU A 13 -9.07 -5.86 -2.20
C LEU A 13 -8.90 -7.31 -1.72
N ASP A 14 -9.14 -8.30 -2.59
CA ASP A 14 -8.96 -9.71 -2.23
C ASP A 14 -7.51 -10.04 -1.87
N ASP A 15 -6.54 -9.40 -2.54
CA ASP A 15 -5.11 -9.58 -2.22
C ASP A 15 -4.79 -8.98 -0.83
N LEU A 16 -5.41 -7.85 -0.47
CA LEU A 16 -5.26 -7.28 0.87
C LEU A 16 -5.87 -8.18 1.95
N LEU A 17 -7.07 -8.71 1.70
CA LEU A 17 -7.78 -9.59 2.64
C LEU A 17 -7.14 -10.97 2.80
N ASP A 18 -6.48 -11.50 1.76
CA ASP A 18 -5.80 -12.80 1.80
C ASP A 18 -4.43 -12.72 2.49
N VAL A 19 -3.78 -11.56 2.38
CA VAL A 19 -2.42 -11.34 2.88
C VAL A 19 -2.42 -10.71 4.28
N SER A 20 -3.47 -9.98 4.67
CA SER A 20 -3.55 -9.40 6.02
C SER A 20 -3.69 -10.53 7.05
N PRO A 21 -2.74 -10.65 8.01
CA PRO A 21 -2.98 -11.51 9.16
C PRO A 21 -4.27 -11.01 9.82
N ALA A 22 -5.18 -11.90 10.22
CA ALA A 22 -6.46 -11.56 10.85
C ALA A 22 -6.36 -10.67 12.12
N THR A 23 -5.15 -10.29 12.53
CA THR A 23 -4.83 -9.41 13.66
C THR A 23 -4.16 -8.08 13.24
N VAL A 24 -3.76 -7.92 11.98
CA VAL A 24 -3.02 -6.78 11.46
C VAL A 24 -3.64 -6.42 10.13
N GLY A 25 -4.73 -5.63 10.15
CA GLY A 25 -5.50 -5.21 8.97
C GLY A 25 -4.75 -4.22 8.08
N HIS A 26 -3.44 -4.39 7.86
CA HIS A 26 -2.70 -3.53 6.94
C HIS A 26 -1.63 -4.28 6.15
N LEU A 27 -1.51 -3.94 4.87
CA LEU A 27 -0.41 -4.37 3.99
C LEU A 27 0.58 -3.24 3.82
N ILE A 28 1.84 -3.51 4.12
CA ILE A 28 2.94 -2.56 3.93
C ILE A 28 3.62 -2.85 2.61
N VAL A 29 3.72 -1.83 1.78
CA VAL A 29 4.43 -1.88 0.50
C VAL A 29 5.65 -0.98 0.58
N ASP A 30 6.80 -1.61 0.80
CA ASP A 30 8.11 -0.98 0.63
C ASP A 30 8.51 -0.93 -0.84
N GLY A 31 9.30 0.08 -1.21
CA GLY A 31 10.01 0.14 -2.49
C GLY A 31 10.73 1.47 -2.65
N ASN A 32 11.24 1.73 -3.86
CA ASN A 32 12.08 2.88 -4.13
C ASN A 32 11.45 3.83 -5.18
N ALA A 33 12.09 4.98 -5.39
CA ALA A 33 11.65 5.92 -6.41
C ALA A 33 11.73 5.29 -7.80
N GLY A 34 10.62 5.34 -8.55
CA GLY A 34 10.46 4.67 -9.84
C GLY A 34 9.48 3.49 -9.77
N ASP A 35 9.31 2.89 -8.58
CA ASP A 35 8.32 1.86 -8.36
C ASP A 35 6.90 2.45 -8.29
N SER A 36 5.92 1.65 -8.71
CA SER A 36 4.51 2.02 -8.71
C SER A 36 3.60 0.95 -8.08
N VAL A 37 2.52 1.40 -7.45
CA VAL A 37 1.46 0.55 -6.91
C VAL A 37 0.15 0.90 -7.61
N ILE A 38 -0.47 -0.07 -8.25
CA ILE A 38 -1.79 0.07 -8.87
C ILE A 38 -2.83 -0.44 -7.87
N ALA A 39 -3.54 0.47 -7.22
CA ALA A 39 -4.48 0.18 -6.13
C ALA A 39 -5.89 0.68 -6.45
N THR A 40 -6.45 0.20 -7.56
CA THR A 40 -7.78 0.67 -8.01
C THR A 40 -8.87 0.36 -6.99
N GLY A 41 -9.65 1.39 -6.66
CA GLY A 41 -10.72 1.31 -5.66
C GLY A 41 -10.28 1.62 -4.22
N PHE A 42 -8.97 1.77 -4.00
CA PHE A 42 -8.44 2.37 -2.79
C PHE A 42 -8.43 3.89 -2.94
N ALA A 43 -8.58 4.59 -1.83
CA ALA A 43 -8.49 6.03 -1.76
C ALA A 43 -7.49 6.43 -0.67
N ASP A 44 -6.67 7.43 -0.96
CA ASP A 44 -5.82 8.06 0.05
C ASP A 44 -6.69 8.59 1.21
N THR A 45 -6.34 8.19 2.43
CA THR A 45 -7.01 8.62 3.65
C THR A 45 -6.60 10.03 4.09
N GLY A 46 -5.51 10.56 3.51
CA GLY A 46 -4.83 11.78 3.95
C GLY A 46 -4.07 11.61 5.26
N THR A 47 -3.91 10.37 5.72
CA THR A 47 -3.16 10.02 6.93
C THR A 47 -1.87 9.31 6.58
N ASN A 48 -0.86 9.53 7.41
CA ASN A 48 0.46 8.96 7.21
C ASN A 48 0.86 8.18 8.45
N GLN A 49 1.51 7.04 8.24
CA GLN A 49 2.01 6.19 9.31
C GLN A 49 3.52 6.05 9.22
N MET A 50 4.17 5.87 10.36
CA MET A 50 5.61 5.70 10.42
C MET A 50 5.94 4.36 11.05
N GLN A 51 6.72 3.55 10.35
CA GLN A 51 7.19 2.26 10.83
C GLN A 51 8.64 2.05 10.46
N ASP A 52 9.44 1.62 11.43
CA ASP A 52 10.87 1.32 11.27
C ASP A 52 11.71 2.43 10.61
N GLY A 53 11.29 3.70 10.77
CA GLY A 53 11.97 4.86 10.21
C GLY A 53 11.50 5.30 8.82
N VAL A 54 10.53 4.58 8.23
CA VAL A 54 9.93 4.90 6.93
C VAL A 54 8.54 5.48 7.14
N THR A 55 8.19 6.50 6.34
CA THR A 55 6.84 7.08 6.30
C THR A 55 6.06 6.49 5.14
N TYR A 56 4.80 6.14 5.41
CA TYR A 56 3.87 5.55 4.47
C TYR A 56 2.62 6.42 4.36
N ASP A 57 2.13 6.57 3.13
CA ASP A 57 0.81 7.12 2.87
C ASP A 57 -0.21 5.98 3.00
N VAL A 58 -1.33 6.25 3.68
CA VAL A 58 -2.32 5.24 4.03
C VAL A 58 -3.53 5.35 3.10
N TYR A 59 -3.87 4.23 2.48
CA TYR A 59 -5.01 4.09 1.60
C TYR A 59 -6.01 3.10 2.17
N SER A 60 -7.30 3.30 1.95
CA SER A 60 -8.34 2.36 2.36
C SER A 60 -9.34 2.12 1.23
N HIS A 61 -9.97 0.95 1.25
CA HIS A 61 -10.99 0.58 0.27
C HIS A 61 -12.38 0.81 0.87
N ALA A 62 -13.31 1.38 0.09
CA ALA A 62 -14.67 1.69 0.59
C ALA A 62 -15.44 0.45 1.09
N GLY A 63 -15.13 -0.73 0.53
CA GLY A 63 -15.68 -2.01 0.94
C GLY A 63 -15.06 -2.65 2.18
N SER A 64 -13.89 -2.16 2.63
CA SER A 64 -13.22 -2.63 3.85
C SER A 64 -12.36 -1.50 4.45
N PRO A 65 -12.97 -0.54 5.16
CA PRO A 65 -12.27 0.64 5.66
C PRO A 65 -11.32 0.35 6.83
N ASP A 66 -11.47 -0.81 7.47
CA ASP A 66 -10.59 -1.29 8.53
C ASP A 66 -9.33 -2.00 7.98
N ASP A 67 -9.29 -2.25 6.66
CA ASP A 67 -8.12 -2.78 5.95
C ASP A 67 -7.38 -1.67 5.22
N GLU A 68 -6.13 -1.47 5.59
CA GLU A 68 -5.31 -0.37 5.11
C GLU A 68 -4.17 -0.86 4.19
N LEU A 69 -3.89 -0.08 3.15
CA LEU A 69 -2.69 -0.22 2.33
C LEU A 69 -1.74 0.91 2.71
N TRP A 70 -0.56 0.56 3.20
CA TRP A 70 0.50 1.49 3.58
C TRP A 70 1.56 1.48 2.48
N ALA A 71 1.58 2.51 1.64
CA ALA A 71 2.56 2.63 0.55
C ALA A 71 3.67 3.60 0.97
N ALA A 72 4.94 3.18 0.85
CA ALA A 72 6.06 4.05 1.17
C ALA A 72 6.01 5.33 0.31
N GLN A 73 6.29 6.51 0.89
CA GLN A 73 6.18 7.80 0.18
C GLN A 73 7.10 7.95 -1.04
N ALA A 74 8.07 7.06 -1.21
CA ALA A 74 8.93 7.02 -2.40
C ALA A 74 8.22 6.42 -3.63
N LEU A 75 7.10 5.72 -3.43
CA LEU A 75 6.33 5.03 -4.46
C LEU A 75 5.36 5.98 -5.16
N THR A 76 5.04 5.67 -6.41
CA THR A 76 3.90 6.27 -7.10
C THR A 76 2.67 5.39 -6.96
N VAL A 77 1.60 5.89 -6.34
CA VAL A 77 0.32 5.15 -6.30
C VAL A 77 -0.57 5.59 -7.46
N LEU A 78 -1.09 4.62 -8.20
CA LEU A 78 -2.00 4.77 -9.32
C LEU A 78 -3.37 4.18 -8.91
N GLU A 79 -4.41 5.02 -8.93
CA GLU A 79 -5.79 4.68 -8.56
C GLU A 79 -6.65 4.35 -9.79
#